data_AF-A0A2N1M6K7-F1
#
_entry.id   AF-A0A2N1M6K7-F1
#
_cell.length_a   1.000
_cell.length_b   1.000
_cell.length_c   1.000
_cell.angle_alpha   90.00
_cell.angle_beta   90.00
_cell.angle_gamma   90.00
#
_symmetry.space_group_name_H-M   'P 1'
#
loop_
_entity.id
_entity.type
_entity.pdbx_description
1 polymer ?
#
loop_
_entity_poly.entity_id
_entity_poly.type
_entity_poly.pdbx_seq_one_letter_code
_entity_poly.pdbx_strand_id
1 'polypeptide(L)'
;METQECINIYENIFRPKFITFPGCAYMDDTGFITNNKLNLERILKIADSFYKLNNIKINKQKSELLLRKNVNKKNPLDKKVNINFGQETIEIEPTPCNQSSRFLGVWINAYTGITDKMMIYLFNSLIIPIIEYRTQLHIIEDAKLDKLMAPFRMFIKNKLKFAKTTPNAILETNFIYNLNNFVANQKQAKITNFVLQMNAEVIQIIKRINNKKNQNHFIRNIELLVENNFSILRNNTILSEYSIEGGPTVLRNILSKEVYIKNFKFFKDNNIIFLDQITTLDKKHILSIEKLETRSYVKLNRKKKLQKNTKFYQKIIEEMTISRATYSIKSEKLEQIVELDDDIYSTKGTVLFTAETMPNKGATVISKISRGRYQNRIVFGKIVEVDFDNKIAFLNHFENTSTEKEKSLVLKKCEG
;
A
#
# COMPACT_ATOMS: atom_id res chain seq x y z
N MET A 1 -35.73 10.95 11.06
CA MET A 1 -35.05 9.76 11.60
C MET A 1 -35.92 9.20 12.70
N GLU A 2 -36.01 7.89 12.81
CA GLU A 2 -36.57 7.25 14.00
C GLU A 2 -35.51 7.37 15.10
N THR A 3 -35.88 8.04 16.20
CA THR A 3 -34.96 8.31 17.32
C THR A 3 -35.63 7.85 18.61
N GLN A 4 -34.83 7.48 19.60
CA GLN A 4 -35.34 7.05 20.91
C GLN A 4 -35.02 8.14 21.94
N GLU A 5 -36.05 8.67 22.58
CA GLU A 5 -35.90 9.55 23.75
C GLU A 5 -35.70 8.66 24.97
N CYS A 6 -34.54 8.79 25.63
CA CYS A 6 -34.28 8.08 26.88
C CYS A 6 -35.03 8.78 28.02
N ILE A 7 -35.98 8.07 28.63
CA ILE A 7 -36.73 8.55 29.80
C ILE A 7 -35.95 8.22 31.07
N ASN A 8 -35.38 7.02 31.14
CA ASN A 8 -34.54 6.58 32.24
C ASN A 8 -33.44 5.66 31.72
N ILE A 9 -32.18 6.11 31.86
CA ILE A 9 -30.99 5.41 31.37
C ILE A 9 -30.72 4.14 32.19
N TYR A 10 -31.06 4.14 33.48
CA TYR A 10 -30.80 3.01 34.38
C TYR A 10 -31.83 1.89 34.25
N GLU A 11 -33.04 2.21 33.80
CA GLU A 11 -34.13 1.25 33.60
C GLU A 11 -34.32 0.85 32.13
N ASN A 12 -33.47 1.36 31.22
CA ASN A 12 -33.60 1.15 29.77
C ASN A 12 -35.00 1.51 29.21
N ILE A 13 -35.63 2.55 29.76
CA ILE A 13 -36.93 3.02 29.29
C ILE A 13 -36.71 4.05 28.20
N PHE A 14 -37.06 3.68 26.98
CA PHE A 14 -36.96 4.52 25.80
C PHE A 14 -38.32 4.73 25.13
N ARG A 15 -38.59 5.94 24.69
CA ARG A 15 -39.79 6.28 23.92
C ARG A 15 -39.42 6.51 22.45
N PRO A 16 -40.04 5.79 21.50
CA PRO A 16 -39.83 6.08 20.09
C PRO A 16 -40.40 7.47 19.75
N LYS A 17 -39.57 8.30 19.12
CA LYS A 17 -39.91 9.64 18.64
C LYS A 17 -39.49 9.77 17.17
N PHE A 18 -40.45 10.13 16.34
CA PHE A 18 -40.18 10.53 14.96
C PHE A 18 -39.87 12.02 14.93
N ILE A 19 -38.61 12.36 14.66
CA ILE A 19 -38.17 13.75 14.51
C ILE A 19 -37.56 13.91 13.13
N THR A 20 -38.14 14.82 12.35
CA THR A 20 -37.43 15.50 11.25
C THR A 20 -36.68 16.67 11.86
N PHE A 21 -35.36 16.52 11.99
CA PHE A 21 -34.48 17.55 12.52
C PHE A 21 -33.73 18.19 11.33
N PRO A 22 -34.16 19.36 10.83
CA PRO A 22 -33.53 20.00 9.67
C PRO A 22 -32.40 20.90 10.17
N GLY A 23 -31.55 20.33 11.03
CA GLY A 23 -30.40 21.00 11.62
C GLY A 23 -29.12 20.64 10.88
N CYS A 24 -28.26 21.65 10.69
CA CYS A 24 -26.90 21.48 10.22
C CYS A 24 -25.97 22.01 11.31
N ALA A 25 -24.91 21.27 11.63
CA ALA A 25 -23.88 21.70 12.56
C ALA A 25 -22.52 21.46 11.91
N TYR A 26 -21.63 22.44 12.02
CA TYR A 26 -20.25 22.34 11.59
C TYR A 26 -19.38 23.07 12.61
N MET A 27 -18.52 22.31 13.31
CA MET A 27 -17.76 22.82 14.47
C MET A 27 -18.70 23.45 15.53
N ASP A 28 -18.53 24.75 15.78
CA ASP A 28 -19.31 25.55 16.72
C ASP A 28 -20.55 26.20 16.08
N ASP A 29 -20.58 26.34 14.74
CA ASP A 29 -21.70 26.90 14.01
C ASP A 29 -22.85 25.88 13.90
N THR A 30 -24.03 26.28 14.36
CA THR A 30 -25.27 25.48 14.26
C THR A 30 -26.35 26.28 13.56
N GLY A 31 -27.00 25.66 12.58
CA GLY A 31 -28.10 26.23 11.82
C GLY A 31 -29.32 25.33 11.85
N PHE A 32 -30.51 25.92 12.01
CA PHE A 32 -31.78 25.22 11.98
C PHE A 32 -32.68 25.80 10.89
N ILE A 33 -33.29 24.93 10.09
CA ILE A 33 -34.29 25.33 9.10
C ILE A 33 -35.64 24.80 9.55
N THR A 34 -36.65 25.67 9.67
CA THR A 34 -38.00 25.25 10.06
C THR A 34 -39.06 25.98 9.24
N ASN A 35 -40.28 25.44 9.25
CA ASN A 35 -41.42 25.99 8.54
C ASN A 35 -42.19 27.05 9.36
N ASN A 36 -42.05 27.06 10.68
CA ASN A 36 -42.73 28.01 11.57
C ASN A 36 -41.96 28.18 12.89
N LYS A 37 -42.31 29.27 13.60
CA LYS A 37 -41.71 29.64 14.89
C LYS A 37 -41.91 28.55 15.96
N LEU A 38 -43.11 27.99 16.08
CA LEU A 38 -43.41 26.97 17.10
C LEU A 38 -42.49 25.75 16.98
N ASN A 39 -42.25 25.28 15.75
CA ASN A 39 -41.35 24.16 15.50
C ASN A 39 -39.88 24.53 15.74
N LEU A 40 -39.47 25.76 15.43
CA LEU A 40 -38.15 26.27 15.79
C LEU A 40 -37.95 26.24 17.30
N GLU A 41 -38.89 26.77 18.08
CA GLU A 41 -38.81 26.80 19.54
C GLU A 41 -38.81 25.39 20.15
N ARG A 42 -39.56 24.44 19.57
CA ARG A 42 -39.49 23.02 19.97
C ARG A 42 -38.11 22.43 19.73
N ILE A 43 -37.49 22.71 18.59
CA ILE A 43 -36.13 22.26 18.26
C ILE A 43 -35.13 22.92 19.20
N LEU A 44 -35.22 24.23 19.42
CA LEU A 44 -34.34 24.97 20.33
C LEU A 44 -34.48 24.51 21.77
N LYS A 45 -35.67 24.10 22.22
CA LYS A 45 -35.87 23.50 23.54
C LYS A 45 -35.14 22.18 23.70
N ILE A 46 -35.21 21.33 22.67
CA ILE A 46 -34.46 20.06 22.66
C ILE A 46 -32.95 20.34 22.62
N ALA A 47 -32.53 21.29 21.79
CA ALA A 47 -31.12 21.68 21.67
C ALA A 47 -30.58 22.24 22.99
N ASP A 48 -31.30 23.15 23.67
CA ASP A 48 -30.93 23.70 24.99
C ASP A 48 -30.77 22.62 26.06
N SER A 49 -31.66 21.62 26.06
CA SER A 49 -31.53 20.44 26.93
C SER A 49 -30.25 19.65 26.64
N PHE A 50 -29.97 19.41 25.36
CA PHE A 50 -28.74 18.75 24.93
C PHE A 50 -27.48 19.53 25.31
N TYR A 51 -27.47 20.86 25.12
CA TYR A 51 -26.33 21.70 25.47
C TYR A 51 -26.08 21.71 26.98
N LYS A 52 -27.14 21.82 27.80
CA LYS A 52 -27.04 21.72 29.26
C LYS A 52 -26.50 20.38 29.71
N LEU A 53 -27.02 19.28 29.15
CA LEU A 53 -26.59 17.93 29.50
C LEU A 53 -25.10 17.68 29.17
N ASN A 54 -24.59 18.30 28.11
CA ASN A 54 -23.19 18.18 27.69
C ASN A 54 -22.28 19.32 28.20
N ASN A 55 -22.75 20.17 29.11
CA ASN A 55 -22.01 21.35 29.61
C ASN A 55 -21.49 22.28 28.49
N ILE A 56 -22.25 22.43 27.40
CA ILE A 56 -21.95 23.33 26.29
C ILE A 56 -22.60 24.67 26.56
N LYS A 57 -21.80 25.74 26.65
CA LYS A 57 -22.30 27.12 26.83
C LYS A 57 -22.50 27.79 25.48
N ILE A 58 -23.76 28.03 25.11
CA ILE A 58 -24.11 28.75 23.88
C ILE A 58 -24.27 30.24 24.12
N ASN A 59 -23.69 31.05 23.24
CA ASN A 59 -23.96 32.48 23.19
C ASN A 59 -25.24 32.76 22.40
N LYS A 60 -26.39 32.71 23.09
CA LYS A 60 -27.71 32.87 22.46
C LYS A 60 -27.91 34.24 21.81
N GLN A 61 -27.22 35.28 22.29
CA GLN A 61 -27.32 36.64 21.74
C GLN A 61 -26.64 36.79 20.36
N LYS A 62 -25.72 35.89 20.00
CA LYS A 62 -25.12 35.84 18.66
C LYS A 62 -26.00 35.12 17.63
N SER A 63 -27.18 34.65 18.01
CA SER A 63 -28.07 33.94 17.09
C SER A 63 -28.62 34.89 16.02
N GLU A 64 -28.43 34.55 14.75
CA GLU A 64 -29.02 35.27 13.62
C GLU A 64 -30.30 34.58 13.12
N LEU A 65 -31.31 35.36 12.73
CA LEU A 65 -32.59 34.83 12.25
C LEU A 65 -32.84 35.26 10.80
N LEU A 66 -32.81 34.28 9.89
CA LEU A 66 -33.25 34.45 8.51
C LEU A 66 -34.74 34.08 8.40
N LEU A 67 -35.60 35.07 8.16
CA LEU A 67 -37.05 34.89 8.04
C LEU A 67 -37.51 35.10 6.59
N ARG A 68 -38.14 34.07 6.00
CA ARG A 68 -38.79 34.17 4.68
C ARG A 68 -40.31 34.17 4.85
N LYS A 69 -40.95 35.32 4.71
CA LYS A 69 -42.42 35.47 4.77
C LYS A 69 -42.99 35.51 3.35
N ASN A 70 -44.13 34.87 3.11
CA ASN A 70 -44.85 35.00 1.84
C ASN A 70 -45.32 36.46 1.67
N VAL A 71 -44.84 37.12 0.62
CA VAL A 71 -45.10 38.53 0.28
C VAL A 71 -46.60 38.84 0.15
N ASN A 72 -47.44 37.82 -0.04
CA ASN A 72 -48.90 37.96 -0.17
C ASN A 72 -49.65 38.26 1.14
N LYS A 73 -48.99 38.25 2.31
CA LYS A 73 -49.60 38.71 3.57
C LYS A 73 -49.12 40.12 3.89
N LYS A 74 -50.03 41.10 3.77
CA LYS A 74 -49.88 42.57 3.97
C LYS A 74 -49.29 43.05 5.30
N ASN A 75 -48.73 42.19 6.15
CA ASN A 75 -48.22 42.60 7.45
C ASN A 75 -46.69 42.79 7.37
N PRO A 76 -46.16 43.99 7.67
CA PRO A 76 -44.72 44.23 7.76
C PRO A 76 -44.05 43.21 8.71
N LEU A 77 -42.76 42.96 8.53
CA LEU A 77 -42.00 42.21 9.51
C LEU A 77 -42.03 43.00 10.83
N ASP A 78 -42.36 42.33 11.93
CA ASP A 78 -42.12 42.88 13.26
C ASP A 78 -40.62 43.19 13.36
N LYS A 79 -40.26 44.41 13.80
CA LYS A 79 -38.85 44.83 13.91
C LYS A 79 -38.03 43.87 14.76
N LYS A 80 -38.67 43.20 15.72
CA LYS A 80 -38.04 42.24 16.60
C LYS A 80 -38.95 41.04 16.82
N VAL A 81 -38.37 39.85 16.84
CA VAL A 81 -39.07 38.58 17.05
C VAL A 81 -38.55 37.95 18.33
N ASN A 82 -39.45 37.77 19.30
CA ASN A 82 -39.17 36.99 20.50
C ASN A 82 -39.18 35.51 20.16
N ILE A 83 -38.11 34.78 20.46
CA ILE A 83 -37.99 33.33 20.26
C ILE A 83 -37.67 32.68 21.60
N ASN A 84 -38.40 31.63 21.96
CA ASN A 84 -38.07 30.82 23.12
C ASN A 84 -36.91 29.85 22.78
N PHE A 85 -35.75 30.09 23.36
CA PHE A 85 -34.59 29.21 23.30
C PHE A 85 -34.43 28.50 24.65
N GLY A 86 -35.08 27.33 24.76
CA GLY A 86 -35.11 26.56 26.00
C GLY A 86 -36.06 27.19 27.01
N GLN A 87 -35.53 27.59 28.16
CA GLN A 87 -36.28 28.31 29.20
C GLN A 87 -36.15 29.84 29.11
N GLU A 88 -35.30 30.33 28.20
CA GLU A 88 -35.04 31.76 28.03
C GLU A 88 -35.71 32.26 26.75
N THR A 89 -36.25 33.47 26.79
CA THR A 89 -36.76 34.16 25.59
C THR A 89 -35.69 35.13 25.10
N ILE A 90 -35.30 34.97 23.84
CA ILE A 90 -34.34 35.85 23.16
C ILE A 90 -35.08 36.74 22.18
N GLU A 91 -34.74 38.03 22.19
CA GLU A 91 -35.24 39.00 21.24
C GLU A 91 -34.24 39.12 20.09
N ILE A 92 -34.64 38.71 18.88
CA ILE A 92 -33.78 38.73 17.68
C ILE A 92 -34.42 39.64 16.63
N GLU A 93 -33.62 40.54 16.06
CA GLU A 93 -33.98 41.28 14.86
C GLU A 93 -33.70 40.39 13.63
N PRO A 94 -34.72 40.04 12.82
CA PRO A 94 -34.51 39.24 11.62
C PRO A 94 -33.62 39.97 10.62
N THR A 95 -32.73 39.26 9.94
CA THR A 95 -31.87 39.87 8.92
C THR A 95 -32.74 40.53 7.83
N PRO A 96 -32.55 41.83 7.56
CA PRO A 96 -33.28 42.57 6.55
C PRO A 96 -33.19 41.95 5.14
N CYS A 97 -34.18 42.24 4.29
CA CYS A 97 -34.24 41.66 2.94
C CYS A 97 -33.09 42.05 2.00
N ASN A 98 -32.41 43.16 2.28
CA ASN A 98 -31.25 43.66 1.55
C ASN A 98 -29.91 43.24 2.17
N GLN A 99 -29.93 42.55 3.31
CA GLN A 99 -28.74 42.08 4.01
C GLN A 99 -28.60 40.57 3.88
N SER A 100 -27.37 40.09 4.07
CA SER A 100 -27.05 38.66 4.04
C SER A 100 -26.35 38.28 5.34
N SER A 101 -26.61 37.07 5.80
CA SER A 101 -25.95 36.45 6.94
C SER A 101 -24.89 35.47 6.45
N ARG A 102 -23.71 35.46 7.05
CA ARG A 102 -22.63 34.54 6.64
C ARG A 102 -22.78 33.22 7.38
N PHE A 103 -22.90 32.11 6.65
CA PHE A 103 -22.95 30.75 7.19
C PHE A 103 -21.98 29.85 6.42
N LEU A 104 -21.05 29.19 7.12
CA LEU A 104 -20.03 28.30 6.54
C LEU A 104 -19.23 28.93 5.39
N GLY A 105 -18.92 30.22 5.49
CA GLY A 105 -18.20 30.98 4.46
C GLY A 105 -19.06 31.52 3.32
N VAL A 106 -20.37 31.27 3.32
CA VAL A 106 -21.32 31.68 2.27
C VAL A 106 -22.29 32.73 2.79
N TRP A 107 -22.50 33.80 2.01
CA TRP A 107 -23.46 34.87 2.34
C TRP A 107 -24.88 34.50 1.92
N ILE A 108 -25.71 34.08 2.87
CA ILE A 108 -27.10 33.64 2.64
C ILE A 108 -28.05 34.79 2.95
N ASN A 109 -28.98 35.04 2.03
CA ASN A 109 -30.08 35.96 2.25
C ASN A 109 -31.41 35.20 2.08
N ALA A 110 -32.37 35.47 2.97
CA ALA A 110 -33.64 34.74 3.05
C ALA A 110 -34.57 34.95 1.82
N TYR A 111 -34.35 36.04 1.08
CA TYR A 111 -35.18 36.48 -0.04
C TYR A 111 -34.51 36.23 -1.39
N THR A 112 -33.19 36.27 -1.45
CA THR A 112 -32.43 35.91 -2.66
C THR A 112 -32.23 34.40 -2.73
N GLY A 113 -32.44 33.81 -3.91
CA GLY A 113 -32.09 32.41 -4.11
C GLY A 113 -30.58 32.17 -4.02
N ILE A 114 -30.17 30.96 -3.65
CA ILE A 114 -28.76 30.53 -3.70
C ILE A 114 -28.24 30.71 -5.13
N THR A 115 -27.08 31.36 -5.28
CA THR A 115 -26.41 31.54 -6.57
C THR A 115 -25.68 30.27 -6.98
N ASP A 116 -25.43 30.12 -8.28
CA ASP A 116 -24.57 29.10 -8.87
C ASP A 116 -23.18 29.02 -8.20
N LYS A 117 -22.49 30.16 -8.04
CA LYS A 117 -21.17 30.22 -7.39
C LYS A 117 -21.21 29.75 -5.95
N MET A 118 -22.27 30.09 -5.21
CA MET A 118 -22.44 29.62 -3.83
C MET A 118 -22.63 28.10 -3.77
N MET A 119 -23.39 27.51 -4.70
CA MET A 119 -23.55 26.05 -4.76
C MET A 119 -22.23 25.34 -5.04
N ILE A 120 -21.44 25.86 -5.97
CA ILE A 120 -20.12 25.31 -6.32
C ILE A 120 -19.18 25.39 -5.13
N TYR A 121 -19.14 26.55 -4.45
CA TYR A 121 -18.33 26.71 -3.25
C TYR A 121 -18.72 25.69 -2.17
N LEU A 122 -20.02 25.56 -1.86
CA LEU A 122 -20.48 24.57 -0.89
C LEU A 122 -20.05 23.15 -1.28
N PHE A 123 -20.12 22.82 -2.57
CA PHE A 123 -19.71 21.52 -3.06
C PHE A 123 -18.20 21.27 -2.87
N ASN A 124 -17.36 22.21 -3.34
CA ASN A 124 -15.91 22.10 -3.32
C ASN A 124 -15.34 22.18 -1.90
N SER A 125 -15.87 23.07 -1.06
CA SER A 125 -15.30 23.40 0.25
C SER A 125 -15.92 22.60 1.40
N LEU A 126 -17.10 22.00 1.24
CA LEU A 126 -17.75 21.20 2.28
C LEU A 126 -18.01 19.76 1.83
N ILE A 127 -18.76 19.57 0.73
CA ILE A 127 -19.23 18.23 0.35
C ILE A 127 -18.06 17.31 -0.03
N ILE A 128 -17.11 17.81 -0.83
CA ILE A 128 -15.92 17.04 -1.21
C ILE A 128 -15.09 16.64 0.02
N PRO A 129 -14.67 17.55 0.90
CA PRO A 129 -13.92 17.18 2.10
C PRO A 129 -14.67 16.18 3.00
N ILE A 130 -16.00 16.32 3.14
CA ILE A 130 -16.81 15.38 3.93
C ILE A 130 -16.74 13.97 3.32
N ILE A 131 -16.88 13.85 2.01
CA ILE A 131 -16.81 12.54 1.32
C ILE A 131 -15.39 11.99 1.37
N GLU A 132 -14.38 12.81 1.12
CA GLU A 132 -12.97 12.41 1.20
C GLU A 132 -12.64 11.83 2.57
N TYR A 133 -13.04 12.52 3.64
CA TYR A 133 -12.85 12.08 5.02
C TYR A 133 -13.57 10.75 5.30
N ARG A 134 -14.85 10.64 4.93
CA ARG A 134 -15.63 9.41 5.15
C ARG A 134 -15.10 8.22 4.36
N THR A 135 -14.43 8.48 3.24
CA THR A 135 -13.89 7.45 2.36
C THR A 135 -12.40 7.22 2.57
N GLN A 136 -11.77 7.78 3.63
CA GLN A 136 -10.32 7.78 3.80
C GLN A 136 -9.66 6.39 3.63
N LEU A 137 -10.29 5.33 4.14
CA LEU A 137 -9.78 3.95 4.10
C LEU A 137 -10.36 3.09 2.97
N HIS A 138 -11.19 3.64 2.10
CA HIS A 138 -11.87 2.87 1.05
C HIS A 138 -11.77 3.59 -0.30
N ILE A 139 -11.31 2.87 -1.32
CA ILE A 139 -11.28 3.36 -2.69
C ILE A 139 -12.61 2.97 -3.33
N ILE A 140 -13.47 3.96 -3.57
CA ILE A 140 -14.75 3.76 -4.23
C ILE A 140 -14.52 3.68 -5.74
N GLU A 141 -15.27 2.79 -6.39
CA GLU A 141 -15.30 2.65 -7.84
C GLU A 141 -15.80 3.94 -8.54
N ASP A 142 -15.13 4.33 -9.62
CA ASP A 142 -15.39 5.58 -10.35
C ASP A 142 -16.87 5.70 -10.77
N ALA A 143 -17.49 4.61 -11.26
CA ALA A 143 -18.91 4.58 -11.67
C ALA A 143 -19.88 4.92 -10.51
N LYS A 144 -19.55 4.50 -9.28
CA LYS A 144 -20.37 4.80 -8.09
C LYS A 144 -20.22 6.27 -7.67
N LEU A 145 -19.01 6.82 -7.76
CA LEU A 145 -18.75 8.24 -7.49
C LEU A 145 -19.45 9.13 -8.51
N ASP A 146 -19.43 8.76 -9.79
CA ASP A 146 -20.14 9.51 -10.82
C ASP A 146 -21.66 9.49 -10.62
N LYS A 147 -22.20 8.34 -10.22
CA LYS A 147 -23.62 8.23 -9.84
C LYS A 147 -23.97 9.10 -8.63
N LEU A 148 -23.06 9.22 -7.66
CA LEU A 148 -23.23 10.09 -6.49
C LEU A 148 -23.18 11.58 -6.86
N MET A 149 -22.35 11.94 -7.85
CA MET A 149 -22.18 13.31 -8.32
C MET A 149 -23.29 13.75 -9.29
N ALA A 150 -23.93 12.82 -9.99
CA ALA A 150 -24.96 13.09 -10.99
C ALA A 150 -26.15 13.95 -10.48
N PRO A 151 -26.74 13.71 -9.30
CA PRO A 151 -27.79 14.57 -8.74
C PRO A 151 -27.34 16.03 -8.57
N PHE A 152 -26.10 16.25 -8.10
CA PHE A 152 -25.54 17.59 -7.90
C PHE A 152 -25.28 18.29 -9.24
N ARG A 153 -24.66 17.59 -10.21
CA ARG A 153 -24.47 18.12 -11.57
C ARG A 153 -25.80 18.52 -12.20
N MET A 154 -26.83 17.68 -12.08
CA MET A 154 -28.16 17.96 -12.62
C MET A 154 -28.83 19.14 -11.92
N PHE A 155 -28.71 19.24 -10.59
CA PHE A 155 -29.23 20.36 -9.82
C PHE A 155 -28.61 21.70 -10.25
N ILE A 156 -27.28 21.75 -10.40
CA ILE A 156 -26.56 22.95 -10.87
C ILE A 156 -26.97 23.30 -12.30
N LYS A 157 -27.01 22.32 -13.23
CA LYS A 157 -27.46 22.56 -14.62
C LYS A 157 -28.87 23.13 -14.68
N ASN A 158 -29.81 22.57 -13.93
CA ASN A 158 -31.18 23.05 -13.89
C ASN A 158 -31.25 24.50 -13.38
N LYS A 159 -30.46 24.84 -12.36
CA LYS A 159 -30.38 26.20 -11.82
C LYS A 159 -29.80 27.19 -12.85
N LEU A 160 -28.78 26.75 -13.60
CA LEU A 160 -28.17 27.51 -14.69
C LEU A 160 -29.02 27.56 -15.96
N LYS A 161 -30.18 26.90 -15.97
CA LYS A 161 -31.05 26.73 -17.15
C LYS A 161 -30.34 26.07 -18.34
N PHE A 162 -29.35 25.22 -18.05
CA PHE A 162 -28.69 24.40 -19.07
C PHE A 162 -29.56 23.19 -19.43
N ALA A 163 -29.45 22.75 -20.69
CA ALA A 163 -30.07 21.49 -21.11
C ALA A 163 -29.48 20.32 -20.31
N LYS A 164 -30.30 19.29 -20.02
CA LYS A 164 -29.84 18.09 -19.31
C LYS A 164 -28.67 17.39 -20.03
N THR A 165 -28.65 17.47 -21.36
CA THR A 165 -27.64 16.91 -22.27
C THR A 165 -26.34 17.71 -22.32
N THR A 166 -26.28 18.89 -21.69
CA THR A 166 -25.08 19.73 -21.68
C THR A 166 -23.87 18.94 -21.13
N PRO A 167 -22.69 19.00 -21.77
CA PRO A 167 -21.50 18.30 -21.28
C PRO A 167 -21.14 18.67 -19.84
N ASN A 168 -20.79 17.67 -19.02
CA ASN A 168 -20.38 17.90 -17.62
C ASN A 168 -19.11 18.74 -17.51
N ALA A 169 -18.24 18.68 -18.53
CA ALA A 169 -16.99 19.45 -18.61
C ALA A 169 -17.21 20.96 -18.40
N ILE A 170 -18.35 21.51 -18.82
CA ILE A 170 -18.66 22.94 -18.63
C ILE A 170 -18.70 23.32 -17.14
N LEU A 171 -19.15 22.41 -16.27
CA LEU A 171 -19.13 22.63 -14.83
C LEU A 171 -17.73 22.40 -14.24
N GLU A 172 -17.04 21.38 -14.73
CA GLU A 172 -15.80 20.86 -14.12
C GLU A 172 -14.54 21.62 -14.54
N THR A 173 -14.57 22.32 -15.67
CA THR A 173 -13.43 23.11 -16.14
C THR A 173 -13.10 24.26 -15.20
N ASN A 174 -11.81 24.41 -14.89
CA ASN A 174 -11.28 25.48 -14.05
C ASN A 174 -11.51 26.88 -14.65
N PHE A 175 -11.76 26.96 -15.96
CA PHE A 175 -11.98 28.22 -16.68
C PHE A 175 -13.38 28.81 -16.47
N ILE A 176 -14.38 28.00 -16.07
CA ILE A 176 -15.77 28.44 -15.96
C ILE A 176 -16.22 28.36 -14.50
N TYR A 177 -16.63 27.17 -14.06
CA TYR A 177 -17.23 26.95 -12.75
C TYR A 177 -16.31 26.23 -11.78
N ASN A 178 -15.26 25.54 -12.27
CA ASN A 178 -14.28 24.86 -11.43
C ASN A 178 -14.95 23.91 -10.41
N LEU A 179 -15.99 23.18 -10.82
CA LEU A 179 -16.63 22.17 -9.98
C LEU A 179 -15.70 20.96 -9.89
N ASN A 180 -15.13 20.73 -8.72
CA ASN A 180 -14.20 19.62 -8.56
C ASN A 180 -14.93 18.27 -8.69
N ASN A 181 -14.25 17.29 -9.27
CA ASN A 181 -14.81 15.95 -9.49
C ASN A 181 -14.39 14.98 -8.38
N PHE A 182 -15.35 14.20 -7.84
CA PHE A 182 -15.06 13.18 -6.82
C PHE A 182 -14.01 12.16 -7.27
N VAL A 183 -14.04 11.74 -8.54
CA VAL A 183 -13.09 10.75 -9.06
C VAL A 183 -11.67 11.30 -9.03
N ALA A 184 -11.48 12.51 -9.55
CA ALA A 184 -10.19 13.19 -9.57
C ALA A 184 -9.66 13.46 -8.16
N ASN A 185 -10.53 13.99 -7.29
CA ASN A 185 -10.17 14.27 -5.89
C ASN A 185 -9.79 13.00 -5.13
N GLN A 186 -10.53 11.90 -5.31
CA GLN A 186 -10.19 10.63 -4.68
C GLN A 186 -8.80 10.17 -5.13
N LYS A 187 -8.53 10.13 -6.44
CA LYS A 187 -7.23 9.71 -6.97
C LYS A 187 -6.11 10.55 -6.37
N GLN A 188 -6.23 11.88 -6.42
CA GLN A 188 -5.25 12.81 -5.86
C GLN A 188 -5.02 12.59 -4.35
N ALA A 189 -6.09 12.53 -3.56
CA ALA A 189 -6.00 12.38 -2.11
C ALA A 189 -5.38 11.02 -1.71
N LYS A 190 -5.77 9.92 -2.37
CA LYS A 190 -5.26 8.58 -2.07
C LYS A 190 -3.79 8.44 -2.42
N ILE A 191 -3.41 8.88 -3.63
CA ILE A 191 -2.02 8.85 -4.10
C ILE A 191 -1.14 9.67 -3.16
N THR A 192 -1.53 10.91 -2.87
CA THR A 192 -0.76 11.80 -2.00
C THR A 192 -0.57 11.20 -0.61
N ASN A 193 -1.66 10.73 0.00
CA ASN A 193 -1.59 10.11 1.33
C ASN A 193 -0.72 8.85 1.34
N PHE A 194 -0.79 8.03 0.28
CA PHE A 194 0.03 6.82 0.18
C PHE A 194 1.52 7.16 0.02
N VAL A 195 1.87 8.15 -0.82
CA VAL A 195 3.25 8.62 -0.98
C VAL A 195 3.81 9.16 0.33
N LEU A 196 3.04 9.98 1.07
CA LEU A 196 3.44 10.46 2.39
C LEU A 196 3.67 9.32 3.38
N GLN A 197 2.84 8.27 3.33
CA GLN A 197 3.02 7.09 4.16
C GLN A 197 4.27 6.27 3.77
N MET A 198 4.61 6.20 2.48
CA MET A 198 5.79 5.49 1.98
C MET A 198 7.09 6.23 2.29
N ASN A 199 7.04 7.55 2.42
CA ASN A 199 8.19 8.37 2.82
C ASN A 199 8.41 8.40 4.35
N ALA A 200 7.60 7.67 5.13
CA ALA A 200 7.78 7.53 6.58
C ALA A 200 8.86 6.48 6.92
N GLU A 201 9.27 6.42 8.19
CA GLU A 201 10.23 5.42 8.67
C GLU A 201 9.81 3.98 8.30
N VAL A 202 10.77 3.19 7.80
CA VAL A 202 10.58 1.80 7.33
C VAL A 202 9.86 0.92 8.35
N ILE A 203 10.14 1.11 9.65
CA ILE A 203 9.49 0.36 10.75
C ILE A 203 7.97 0.63 10.80
N GLN A 204 7.53 1.85 10.53
CA GLN A 204 6.11 2.20 10.52
C GLN A 204 5.40 1.58 9.31
N ILE A 205 6.07 1.56 8.14
CA ILE A 205 5.56 0.92 6.92
C ILE A 205 5.36 -0.58 7.17
N ILE A 206 6.35 -1.27 7.73
CA ILE A 206 6.29 -2.70 8.04
C ILE A 206 5.16 -3.02 9.03
N LYS A 207 5.01 -2.23 10.10
CA LYS A 207 3.92 -2.41 11.09
C LYS A 207 2.53 -2.26 10.43
N ARG A 208 2.37 -1.33 9.49
CA ARG A 208 1.11 -1.09 8.77
C ARG A 208 0.78 -2.20 7.78
N ILE A 209 1.76 -2.68 7.01
CA ILE A 209 1.59 -3.79 6.06
C ILE A 209 1.21 -5.10 6.76
N ASN A 210 1.73 -5.34 7.98
CA ASN A 210 1.44 -6.56 8.72
C ASN A 210 0.03 -6.58 9.35
N ASN A 211 -0.69 -5.46 9.38
CA ASN A 211 -2.05 -5.42 9.89
C ASN A 211 -3.05 -5.91 8.82
N LYS A 212 -3.62 -7.11 9.01
CA LYS A 212 -4.54 -7.76 8.06
C LYS A 212 -5.70 -6.87 7.60
N LYS A 213 -6.23 -5.98 8.46
CA LYS A 213 -7.33 -5.07 8.07
C LYS A 213 -6.91 -4.03 7.03
N ASN A 214 -5.63 -3.63 7.01
CA ASN A 214 -5.10 -2.58 6.15
C ASN A 214 -4.42 -3.10 4.89
N GLN A 215 -4.21 -4.42 4.77
CA GLN A 215 -3.54 -5.04 3.62
C GLN A 215 -4.28 -4.78 2.31
N ASN A 216 -5.61 -4.96 2.30
CA ASN A 216 -6.41 -4.72 1.11
C ASN A 216 -6.39 -3.24 0.70
N HIS A 217 -6.45 -2.33 1.67
CA HIS A 217 -6.32 -0.89 1.40
C HIS A 217 -4.95 -0.55 0.81
N PHE A 218 -3.87 -1.10 1.38
CA PHE A 218 -2.50 -0.87 0.92
C PHE A 218 -2.29 -1.38 -0.52
N ILE A 219 -2.74 -2.59 -0.82
CA ILE A 219 -2.66 -3.18 -2.18
C ILE A 219 -3.45 -2.33 -3.17
N ARG A 220 -4.67 -1.90 -2.80
CA ARG A 220 -5.51 -1.10 -3.68
C ARG A 220 -4.91 0.27 -4.00
N ASN A 221 -4.16 0.87 -3.06
CA ASN A 221 -3.41 2.11 -3.35
C ASN A 221 -2.22 1.87 -4.30
N ILE A 222 -1.56 0.71 -4.22
CA ILE A 222 -0.50 0.34 -5.18
C ILE A 222 -1.09 0.14 -6.58
N GLU A 223 -2.21 -0.57 -6.70
CA GLU A 223 -2.94 -0.71 -7.96
C GLU A 223 -3.26 0.67 -8.55
N LEU A 224 -3.79 1.57 -7.72
CA LEU A 224 -4.18 2.92 -8.13
C LEU A 224 -2.97 3.78 -8.55
N LEU A 225 -1.78 3.62 -7.95
CA LEU A 225 -0.56 4.27 -8.41
C LEU A 225 -0.16 3.78 -9.81
N VAL A 226 -0.17 2.47 -10.02
CA VAL A 226 0.22 1.84 -11.30
C VAL A 226 -0.75 2.25 -12.41
N GLU A 227 -2.06 2.24 -12.14
CA GLU A 227 -3.09 2.71 -13.07
C GLU A 227 -2.92 4.17 -13.49
N ASN A 228 -2.29 5.00 -12.65
CA ASN A 228 -2.02 6.41 -12.91
C ASN A 228 -0.56 6.69 -13.34
N ASN A 229 0.15 5.67 -13.84
CA ASN A 229 1.52 5.77 -14.36
C ASN A 229 2.58 6.25 -13.35
N PHE A 230 2.36 6.06 -12.05
CA PHE A 230 3.39 6.33 -11.05
C PHE A 230 4.36 5.14 -10.94
N SER A 231 5.64 5.39 -11.13
CA SER A 231 6.71 4.40 -10.94
C SER A 231 7.35 4.52 -9.55
N ILE A 232 7.60 3.39 -8.89
CA ILE A 232 8.39 3.36 -7.65
C ILE A 232 9.87 3.30 -8.04
N LEU A 233 10.62 4.37 -7.76
CA LEU A 233 12.07 4.40 -7.98
C LEU A 233 12.76 3.41 -7.05
N ARG A 234 13.63 2.58 -7.62
CA ARG A 234 14.42 1.61 -6.86
C ARG A 234 15.65 2.30 -6.30
N ASN A 235 15.80 2.28 -4.98
CA ASN A 235 17.04 2.73 -4.36
C ASN A 235 18.06 1.58 -4.36
N ASN A 236 19.03 1.65 -5.28
CA ASN A 236 20.04 0.61 -5.47
C ASN A 236 21.00 0.47 -4.27
N THR A 237 21.14 1.50 -3.43
CA THR A 237 22.06 1.45 -2.28
C THR A 237 21.52 0.55 -1.17
N ILE A 238 20.23 0.66 -0.82
CA ILE A 238 19.57 -0.22 0.17
C ILE A 238 19.56 -1.67 -0.33
N LEU A 239 19.45 -1.88 -1.65
CA LEU A 239 19.52 -3.22 -2.24
C LEU A 239 20.86 -3.91 -1.99
N SER A 240 21.99 -3.21 -1.88
CA SER A 240 23.27 -3.84 -1.54
C SER A 240 23.30 -4.45 -0.12
N GLU A 241 22.57 -3.86 0.83
CA GLU A 241 22.48 -4.36 2.21
C GLU A 241 21.57 -5.59 2.35
N TYR A 242 20.55 -5.67 1.49
CA TYR A 242 19.58 -6.78 1.43
C TYR A 242 19.75 -7.66 0.18
N SER A 243 20.85 -7.50 -0.55
CA SER A 243 21.15 -8.23 -1.76
C SER A 243 21.30 -9.69 -1.40
N ILE A 244 20.42 -10.51 -1.96
CA ILE A 244 20.53 -11.95 -1.86
C ILE A 244 21.35 -12.38 -3.06
N GLU A 245 22.63 -12.70 -2.82
CA GLU A 245 23.53 -13.22 -3.85
C GLU A 245 22.99 -14.54 -4.41
N GLY A 246 22.89 -14.64 -5.74
CA GLY A 246 22.38 -15.81 -6.45
C GLY A 246 22.40 -15.64 -7.97
N GLY A 247 21.93 -16.66 -8.67
CA GLY A 247 21.96 -16.74 -10.12
C GLY A 247 20.83 -16.01 -10.86
N PRO A 248 20.83 -16.05 -12.19
CA PRO A 248 19.81 -15.38 -13.02
C PRO A 248 18.41 -16.00 -12.88
N THR A 249 18.31 -17.25 -12.43
CA THR A 249 17.04 -17.99 -12.43
C THR A 249 16.32 -17.91 -11.09
N VAL A 250 15.16 -17.23 -11.08
CA VAL A 250 14.31 -17.07 -9.90
C VAL A 250 13.44 -18.31 -9.68
N LEU A 251 13.40 -18.82 -8.45
CA LEU A 251 12.62 -20.03 -8.10
C LEU A 251 11.12 -19.91 -8.41
N ARG A 252 10.57 -18.69 -8.39
CA ARG A 252 9.17 -18.41 -8.72
C ARG A 252 8.81 -18.83 -10.15
N ASN A 253 9.77 -18.75 -11.06
CA ASN A 253 9.56 -19.06 -12.49
C ASN A 253 9.62 -20.57 -12.74
N ILE A 254 10.38 -21.31 -11.93
CA ILE A 254 10.55 -22.75 -12.06
C ILE A 254 9.47 -23.52 -11.30
N LEU A 255 9.14 -23.07 -10.08
CA LEU A 255 8.16 -23.75 -9.22
C LEU A 255 6.73 -23.39 -9.61
N SER A 256 5.85 -24.39 -9.51
CA SER A 256 4.41 -24.21 -9.59
C SER A 256 3.93 -23.17 -8.57
N LYS A 257 2.89 -22.40 -8.93
CA LYS A 257 2.33 -21.35 -8.08
C LYS A 257 1.91 -21.90 -6.71
N GLU A 258 1.39 -23.12 -6.68
CA GLU A 258 0.96 -23.77 -5.44
C GLU A 258 2.10 -24.10 -4.49
N VAL A 259 3.16 -24.75 -4.99
CA VAL A 259 4.31 -25.13 -4.17
C VAL A 259 5.08 -23.90 -3.72
N TYR A 260 5.24 -22.91 -4.60
CA TYR A 260 5.86 -21.65 -4.24
C TYR A 260 5.13 -20.94 -3.10
N ILE A 261 3.79 -20.84 -3.16
CA ILE A 261 2.99 -20.19 -2.11
C ILE A 261 3.04 -20.99 -0.80
N LYS A 262 2.86 -22.32 -0.86
CA LYS A 262 2.92 -23.20 0.32
C LYS A 262 4.27 -23.10 1.04
N ASN A 263 5.34 -22.86 0.31
CA ASN A 263 6.71 -22.81 0.82
C ASN A 263 7.28 -21.39 0.95
N PHE A 264 6.49 -20.34 0.68
CA PHE A 264 6.96 -18.95 0.68
C PHE A 264 7.61 -18.53 2.00
N LYS A 265 7.05 -18.98 3.13
CA LYS A 265 7.62 -18.69 4.45
C LYS A 265 8.99 -19.33 4.65
N PHE A 266 9.20 -20.53 4.12
CA PHE A 266 10.49 -21.19 4.12
C PHE A 266 11.51 -20.40 3.29
N PHE A 267 11.15 -19.98 2.08
CA PHE A 267 12.03 -19.17 1.23
C PHE A 267 12.41 -17.85 1.90
N LYS A 268 11.42 -17.15 2.45
CA LYS A 268 11.61 -15.87 3.15
C LYS A 268 12.50 -16.00 4.40
N ASP A 269 12.22 -16.98 5.25
CA ASP A 269 12.96 -17.16 6.51
C ASP A 269 14.44 -17.56 6.27
N ASN A 270 14.73 -18.15 5.11
CA ASN A 270 16.07 -18.61 4.71
C ASN A 270 16.70 -17.78 3.58
N ASN A 271 16.17 -16.61 3.22
CA ASN A 271 16.72 -15.77 2.14
C ASN A 271 16.98 -16.52 0.81
N ILE A 272 16.10 -17.47 0.46
CA ILE A 272 16.21 -18.26 -0.76
C ILE A 272 15.31 -17.63 -1.83
N ILE A 273 15.90 -17.16 -2.92
CA ILE A 273 15.20 -16.51 -4.06
C ILE A 273 15.57 -17.21 -5.38
N PHE A 274 16.83 -17.59 -5.53
CA PHE A 274 17.40 -18.09 -6.79
C PHE A 274 17.64 -19.59 -6.74
N LEU A 275 17.60 -20.23 -7.91
CA LEU A 275 17.82 -21.66 -8.05
C LEU A 275 19.23 -22.07 -7.55
N ASP A 276 20.24 -21.29 -7.92
CA ASP A 276 21.66 -21.53 -7.62
C ASP A 276 21.97 -21.67 -6.12
N GLN A 277 21.07 -21.18 -5.26
CA GLN A 277 21.21 -21.28 -3.82
C GLN A 277 20.84 -22.68 -3.30
N ILE A 278 20.04 -23.44 -4.05
CA ILE A 278 19.57 -24.78 -3.67
C ILE A 278 20.13 -25.89 -4.56
N THR A 279 20.93 -25.56 -5.58
CA THR A 279 21.54 -26.52 -6.51
C THR A 279 23.06 -26.64 -6.34
N THR A 280 23.59 -27.71 -6.92
CA THR A 280 25.02 -27.90 -7.14
C THR A 280 25.54 -26.92 -8.21
N LEU A 281 26.86 -26.70 -8.25
CA LEU A 281 27.50 -25.74 -9.17
C LEU A 281 27.25 -26.07 -10.65
N ASP A 282 27.13 -27.36 -10.97
CA ASP A 282 26.79 -27.88 -12.29
C ASP A 282 25.29 -27.75 -12.62
N LYS A 283 24.47 -27.21 -11.70
CA LYS A 283 23.01 -27.05 -11.80
C LYS A 283 22.23 -28.34 -12.13
N LYS A 284 22.84 -29.52 -11.98
CA LYS A 284 22.23 -30.83 -12.29
C LYS A 284 21.53 -31.47 -11.09
N HIS A 285 21.94 -31.12 -9.88
CA HIS A 285 21.44 -31.73 -8.66
C HIS A 285 20.99 -30.69 -7.64
N ILE A 286 19.96 -31.03 -6.87
CA ILE A 286 19.53 -30.26 -5.70
C ILE A 286 20.34 -30.67 -4.48
N LEU A 287 20.66 -29.71 -3.64
CA LEU A 287 21.38 -29.95 -2.39
C LEU A 287 20.46 -30.62 -1.37
N SER A 288 21.01 -31.55 -0.58
CA SER A 288 20.30 -32.06 0.59
C SER A 288 20.19 -30.96 1.66
N ILE A 289 19.23 -31.07 2.58
CA ILE A 289 19.04 -30.08 3.64
C ILE A 289 20.27 -29.96 4.56
N GLU A 290 20.98 -31.08 4.79
CA GLU A 290 22.24 -31.10 5.55
C GLU A 290 23.38 -30.37 4.82
N LYS A 291 23.47 -30.54 3.49
CA LYS A 291 24.43 -29.80 2.65
C LYS A 291 24.10 -28.31 2.57
N LEU A 292 22.82 -27.95 2.62
CA LEU A 292 22.38 -26.55 2.72
C LEU A 292 22.72 -25.94 4.09
N GLU A 293 22.55 -26.68 5.18
CA GLU A 293 22.90 -26.22 6.54
C GLU A 293 24.40 -25.97 6.74
N THR A 294 25.23 -26.78 6.08
CA THR A 294 26.70 -26.73 6.22
C THR A 294 27.37 -25.68 5.34
N ARG A 295 26.67 -25.11 4.36
CA ARG A 295 27.20 -24.03 3.52
C ARG A 295 27.19 -22.71 4.30
N SER A 296 28.37 -22.22 4.65
CA SER A 296 28.61 -20.96 5.37
C SER A 296 28.53 -19.69 4.51
N TYR A 297 28.21 -19.81 3.21
CA TYR A 297 28.40 -18.75 2.22
C TYR A 297 27.14 -17.95 1.85
N VAL A 298 25.96 -18.37 2.28
CA VAL A 298 24.78 -17.50 2.24
C VAL A 298 24.74 -16.78 3.58
N LYS A 299 24.56 -15.45 3.62
CA LYS A 299 24.20 -14.68 4.84
C LYS A 299 22.82 -15.14 5.31
N LEU A 300 22.71 -16.40 5.71
CA LEU A 300 21.51 -17.00 6.28
C LEU A 300 21.37 -16.41 7.67
N ASN A 301 20.19 -15.85 7.92
CA ASN A 301 19.83 -15.31 9.20
C ASN A 301 20.07 -16.39 10.27
N ARG A 302 21.08 -16.18 11.15
CA ARG A 302 21.57 -17.13 12.17
C ARG A 302 20.57 -17.43 13.30
N LYS A 303 19.26 -17.52 13.03
CA LYS A 303 18.25 -17.62 14.09
C LYS A 303 17.47 -18.93 14.18
N LYS A 304 17.52 -19.87 13.22
CA LYS A 304 16.90 -21.21 13.37
C LYS A 304 17.63 -22.31 12.57
N LYS A 305 17.80 -23.51 13.13
CA LYS A 305 18.23 -24.72 12.41
C LYS A 305 17.22 -25.04 11.29
N LEU A 306 17.67 -25.34 10.05
CA LEU A 306 16.79 -25.71 8.93
C LEU A 306 16.08 -27.05 9.17
N GLN A 307 16.60 -27.91 10.04
CA GLN A 307 16.02 -29.19 10.47
C GLN A 307 14.55 -29.12 10.94
N LYS A 308 14.02 -27.96 11.36
CA LYS A 308 12.59 -27.84 11.71
C LYS A 308 11.67 -27.76 10.47
N ASN A 309 12.20 -27.45 9.29
CA ASN A 309 11.43 -27.20 8.07
C ASN A 309 11.58 -28.28 6.98
N THR A 310 12.09 -29.47 7.34
CA THR A 310 12.39 -30.57 6.41
C THR A 310 11.20 -30.96 5.52
N LYS A 311 9.97 -30.91 6.06
CA LYS A 311 8.74 -31.22 5.32
C LYS A 311 8.46 -30.26 4.16
N PHE A 312 8.86 -29.00 4.27
CA PHE A 312 8.66 -28.01 3.19
C PHE A 312 9.69 -28.20 2.10
N TYR A 313 10.95 -28.44 2.48
CA TYR A 313 12.02 -28.71 1.51
C TYR A 313 11.81 -29.99 0.72
N GLN A 314 11.24 -31.04 1.35
CA GLN A 314 10.87 -32.28 0.67
C GLN A 314 9.88 -32.06 -0.48
N LYS A 315 8.91 -31.15 -0.34
CA LYS A 315 7.97 -30.81 -1.44
C LYS A 315 8.67 -30.14 -2.62
N ILE A 316 9.72 -29.36 -2.36
CA ILE A 316 10.54 -28.73 -3.40
C ILE A 316 11.31 -29.83 -4.14
N ILE A 317 11.93 -30.75 -3.40
CA ILE A 317 12.65 -31.90 -3.97
C ILE A 317 11.70 -32.76 -4.82
N GLU A 318 10.49 -33.05 -4.34
CA GLU A 318 9.47 -33.81 -5.08
C GLU A 318 9.10 -33.16 -6.43
N GLU A 319 8.94 -31.84 -6.46
CA GLU A 319 8.59 -31.16 -7.70
C GLU A 319 9.79 -31.09 -8.66
N MET A 320 10.98 -30.83 -8.14
CA MET A 320 12.16 -30.50 -8.93
C MET A 320 12.98 -31.71 -9.37
N THR A 321 12.94 -32.83 -8.64
CA THR A 321 13.85 -33.98 -8.86
C THR A 321 13.17 -35.20 -9.48
N ILE A 322 13.92 -35.97 -10.27
CA ILE A 322 13.47 -37.24 -10.88
C ILE A 322 13.20 -38.28 -9.78
N SER A 323 14.04 -38.32 -8.76
CA SER A 323 13.89 -39.19 -7.59
C SER A 323 14.47 -38.55 -6.34
N ARG A 324 13.78 -38.75 -5.20
CA ARG A 324 14.23 -38.28 -3.88
C ARG A 324 15.56 -38.88 -3.44
N ALA A 325 16.00 -39.97 -4.06
CA ALA A 325 17.28 -40.62 -3.76
C ALA A 325 18.45 -39.98 -4.52
N THR A 326 18.24 -39.55 -5.77
CA THR A 326 19.32 -39.06 -6.64
C THR A 326 19.49 -37.55 -6.58
N TYR A 327 18.45 -36.82 -6.15
CA TYR A 327 18.40 -35.36 -6.16
C TYR A 327 18.65 -34.72 -7.54
N SER A 328 18.65 -35.52 -8.61
CA SER A 328 18.82 -35.10 -10.00
C SER A 328 17.62 -34.29 -10.46
N ILE A 329 17.84 -33.12 -11.05
CA ILE A 329 16.78 -32.23 -11.50
C ILE A 329 16.12 -32.81 -12.76
N LYS A 330 14.79 -32.67 -12.87
CA LYS A 330 14.03 -33.10 -14.06
C LYS A 330 14.48 -32.34 -15.30
N SER A 331 14.60 -33.02 -16.43
CA SER A 331 14.97 -32.44 -17.73
C SER A 331 14.09 -31.23 -18.11
N GLU A 332 12.78 -31.34 -17.92
CA GLU A 332 11.81 -30.25 -18.16
C GLU A 332 12.11 -28.96 -17.36
N LYS A 333 12.74 -29.08 -16.20
CA LYS A 333 13.12 -27.94 -15.35
C LYS A 333 14.50 -27.40 -15.69
N LEU A 334 15.39 -28.23 -16.24
CA LEU A 334 16.71 -27.82 -16.72
C LEU A 334 16.58 -26.91 -17.94
N GLU A 335 15.67 -27.21 -18.86
CA GLU A 335 15.39 -26.38 -20.05
C GLU A 335 14.87 -24.97 -19.72
N GLN A 336 14.37 -24.76 -18.49
CA GLN A 336 13.85 -23.47 -18.01
C GLN A 336 14.91 -22.63 -17.28
N ILE A 337 16.11 -23.19 -17.08
CA ILE A 337 17.21 -22.47 -16.46
C ILE A 337 17.81 -21.54 -17.52
N VAL A 338 17.88 -20.25 -17.20
CA VAL A 338 18.56 -19.27 -18.04
C VAL A 338 20.06 -19.59 -17.99
N GLU A 339 20.58 -20.17 -19.06
CA GLU A 339 22.01 -20.31 -19.30
C GLU A 339 22.56 -18.93 -19.68
N LEU A 340 23.32 -18.32 -18.79
CA LEU A 340 24.27 -17.27 -19.18
C LEU A 340 25.54 -18.04 -19.57
N ASP A 341 25.73 -18.25 -20.88
CA ASP A 341 26.93 -18.72 -21.58
C ASP A 341 27.86 -19.64 -20.77
N ASP A 342 27.76 -20.98 -20.83
CA ASP A 342 28.72 -22.04 -20.39
C ASP A 342 29.62 -21.82 -19.13
N ASP A 343 29.39 -20.75 -18.38
CA ASP A 343 30.29 -20.16 -17.40
C ASP A 343 29.88 -20.76 -16.08
N ILE A 344 30.77 -21.55 -15.50
CA ILE A 344 30.51 -22.18 -14.22
C ILE A 344 30.77 -21.13 -13.14
N TYR A 345 29.73 -20.45 -12.66
CA TYR A 345 29.91 -19.47 -11.59
C TYR A 345 30.17 -20.17 -10.25
N SER A 346 31.19 -19.72 -9.51
CA SER A 346 31.37 -20.08 -8.11
C SER A 346 30.20 -19.55 -7.28
N THR A 347 29.99 -20.14 -6.11
CA THR A 347 28.96 -19.68 -5.16
C THR A 347 29.20 -18.27 -4.60
N LYS A 348 30.26 -17.56 -5.02
CA LYS A 348 30.53 -16.14 -4.74
C LYS A 348 30.37 -15.24 -5.98
N GLY A 349 29.83 -15.77 -7.07
CA GLY A 349 29.62 -15.05 -8.33
C GLY A 349 30.87 -14.92 -9.21
N THR A 350 31.94 -15.67 -8.96
CA THR A 350 33.15 -15.64 -9.81
C THR A 350 33.09 -16.70 -10.89
N VAL A 351 33.31 -16.36 -12.16
CA VAL A 351 33.39 -17.32 -13.27
C VAL A 351 34.54 -18.32 -13.02
N LEU A 352 34.24 -19.62 -13.07
CA LEU A 352 35.21 -20.70 -13.05
C LEU A 352 35.48 -21.13 -14.49
N PHE A 353 36.72 -20.97 -14.92
CA PHE A 353 37.15 -21.36 -16.26
C PHE A 353 37.41 -22.87 -16.35
N THR A 354 37.07 -23.49 -17.48
CA THR A 354 37.35 -24.90 -17.76
C THR A 354 38.84 -25.12 -18.04
N ALA A 355 39.31 -26.34 -17.82
CA ALA A 355 40.72 -26.73 -17.97
C ALA A 355 41.30 -26.57 -19.40
N GLU A 356 40.44 -26.26 -20.38
CA GLU A 356 40.81 -26.06 -21.79
C GLU A 356 41.29 -24.63 -22.09
N THR A 357 41.02 -23.68 -21.19
CA THR A 357 41.47 -22.28 -21.33
C THR A 357 42.83 -22.09 -20.65
N MET A 358 43.77 -21.44 -21.34
CA MET A 358 45.08 -21.11 -20.79
C MET A 358 44.92 -20.14 -19.60
N PRO A 359 45.30 -20.55 -18.39
CA PRO A 359 44.99 -19.78 -17.20
C PRO A 359 46.03 -18.67 -16.95
N ASN A 360 45.60 -17.53 -16.39
CA ASN A 360 46.48 -16.39 -16.13
C ASN A 360 47.46 -16.65 -14.97
N LYS A 361 48.60 -15.95 -14.96
CA LYS A 361 49.54 -15.95 -13.82
C LYS A 361 48.82 -15.59 -12.53
N GLY A 362 49.00 -16.41 -11.49
CA GLY A 362 48.34 -16.27 -10.18
C GLY A 362 46.94 -16.89 -10.07
N ALA A 363 46.36 -17.40 -11.16
CA ALA A 363 45.08 -18.10 -11.10
C ALA A 363 45.18 -19.41 -10.29
N THR A 364 44.10 -19.74 -9.59
CA THR A 364 44.00 -20.98 -8.81
C THR A 364 43.52 -22.09 -9.73
N VAL A 365 44.23 -23.21 -9.75
CA VAL A 365 43.96 -24.34 -10.65
C VAL A 365 43.68 -25.59 -9.84
N ILE A 366 42.71 -26.36 -10.31
CA ILE A 366 42.45 -27.73 -9.89
C ILE A 366 42.62 -28.59 -11.13
N SER A 367 43.60 -29.49 -11.13
CA SER A 367 43.90 -30.32 -12.31
C SER A 367 44.17 -31.77 -11.91
N LYS A 368 43.98 -32.67 -12.87
CA LYS A 368 44.30 -34.10 -12.73
C LYS A 368 45.57 -34.39 -13.53
N ILE A 369 46.57 -34.96 -12.87
CA ILE A 369 47.83 -35.31 -13.53
C ILE A 369 47.59 -36.46 -14.51
N SER A 370 47.83 -36.22 -15.79
CA SER A 370 47.58 -37.18 -16.87
C SER A 370 48.77 -38.12 -17.13
N ARG A 371 50.00 -37.73 -16.74
CA ARG A 371 51.25 -38.47 -17.02
C ARG A 371 52.24 -38.34 -15.85
N GLY A 372 53.12 -39.33 -15.66
CA GLY A 372 54.18 -39.34 -14.65
C GLY A 372 53.86 -40.18 -13.40
N ARG A 373 54.76 -40.17 -12.41
CA ARG A 373 54.68 -41.00 -11.18
C ARG A 373 53.42 -40.74 -10.34
N TYR A 374 52.79 -39.58 -10.51
CA TYR A 374 51.61 -39.13 -9.80
C TYR A 374 50.34 -39.12 -10.67
N GLN A 375 50.33 -39.90 -11.75
CA GLN A 375 49.18 -40.01 -12.65
C GLN A 375 47.88 -40.32 -11.87
N ASN A 376 46.78 -39.75 -12.34
CA ASN A 376 45.43 -39.82 -11.78
C ASN A 376 45.21 -39.12 -10.43
N ARG A 377 46.20 -38.41 -9.87
CA ARG A 377 45.99 -37.57 -8.68
C ARG A 377 45.43 -36.21 -9.05
N ILE A 378 44.57 -35.68 -8.18
CA ILE A 378 44.07 -34.31 -8.23
C ILE A 378 45.05 -33.42 -7.49
N VAL A 379 45.52 -32.37 -8.16
CA VAL A 379 46.40 -31.35 -7.60
C VAL A 379 45.70 -30.01 -7.54
N PHE A 380 45.97 -29.28 -6.45
CA PHE A 380 45.48 -27.94 -6.20
C PHE A 380 46.65 -26.99 -6.27
N GLY A 381 46.58 -25.88 -7.00
CA GLY A 381 47.74 -25.02 -7.11
C GLY A 381 47.45 -23.61 -7.56
N LYS A 382 48.51 -22.81 -7.61
CA LYS A 382 48.51 -21.50 -8.27
C LYS A 382 49.55 -21.48 -9.36
N ILE A 383 49.19 -20.91 -10.50
CA ILE A 383 50.11 -20.72 -11.61
C ILE A 383 51.14 -19.66 -11.23
N VAL A 384 52.40 -20.03 -11.39
CA VAL A 384 53.55 -19.15 -11.14
C VAL A 384 53.97 -18.50 -12.44
N GLU A 385 53.93 -19.26 -13.54
CA GLU A 385 54.42 -18.83 -14.85
C GLU A 385 53.67 -19.55 -15.96
N VAL A 386 53.49 -18.87 -17.09
CA VAL A 386 52.83 -19.40 -18.29
C VAL A 386 53.71 -19.07 -19.49
N ASP A 387 54.13 -20.10 -20.19
CA ASP A 387 54.75 -20.01 -21.50
C ASP A 387 53.66 -20.17 -22.57
N PHE A 388 53.27 -19.03 -23.16
CA PHE A 388 52.23 -18.98 -24.18
C PHE A 388 52.69 -19.60 -25.51
N ASP A 389 53.99 -19.54 -25.82
CA ASP A 389 54.54 -20.01 -27.10
C ASP A 389 54.54 -21.54 -27.14
N ASN A 390 54.92 -22.18 -26.02
CA ASN A 390 54.96 -23.64 -25.91
C ASN A 390 53.69 -24.24 -25.31
N LYS A 391 52.71 -23.42 -24.90
CA LYS A 391 51.48 -23.86 -24.23
C LYS A 391 51.76 -24.65 -22.95
N ILE A 392 52.69 -24.17 -22.13
CA ILE A 392 53.08 -24.81 -20.86
C ILE A 392 52.78 -23.85 -19.70
N ALA A 393 52.15 -24.36 -18.63
CA ALA A 393 51.92 -23.61 -17.40
C ALA A 393 52.67 -24.27 -16.23
N PHE A 394 53.47 -23.47 -15.51
CA PHE A 394 54.15 -23.88 -14.29
C PHE A 394 53.32 -23.49 -13.09
N LEU A 395 53.10 -24.44 -12.18
CA LEU A 395 52.22 -24.25 -11.04
C LEU A 395 52.87 -24.75 -9.75
N ASN A 396 52.72 -23.96 -8.69
CA ASN A 396 52.97 -24.43 -7.33
C ASN A 396 51.75 -25.23 -6.89
N HIS A 397 51.91 -26.53 -6.68
CA HIS A 397 50.81 -27.38 -6.24
C HIS A 397 50.94 -27.90 -4.81
N PHE A 398 49.77 -28.28 -4.32
CA PHE A 398 49.53 -29.01 -3.11
C PHE A 398 48.86 -30.34 -3.48
N GLU A 399 49.33 -31.40 -2.85
CA GLU A 399 48.71 -32.71 -2.90
C GLU A 399 47.64 -32.82 -1.83
N ASN A 400 46.49 -33.39 -2.18
CA ASN A 400 45.49 -33.77 -1.20
C ASN A 400 45.92 -35.07 -0.50
N THR A 401 46.11 -34.98 0.82
CA THR A 401 46.40 -36.15 1.67
C THR A 401 45.17 -36.65 2.44
N SER A 402 44.04 -35.94 2.34
CA SER A 402 42.81 -36.31 3.01
C SER A 402 42.04 -37.39 2.29
N THR A 403 41.40 -38.26 3.07
CA THR A 403 40.45 -39.25 2.58
C THR A 403 39.04 -38.65 2.42
N GLU A 404 38.19 -39.27 1.59
CA GLU A 404 36.80 -38.83 1.34
C GLU A 404 35.91 -38.77 2.59
N LYS A 405 36.38 -39.35 3.71
CA LYS A 405 35.66 -39.38 5.00
C LYS A 405 36.05 -38.23 5.93
N GLU A 406 37.08 -37.46 5.61
CA GLU A 406 37.54 -36.35 6.44
C GLU A 406 36.73 -35.07 6.17
N LYS A 407 36.32 -34.37 7.24
CA LYS A 407 35.54 -33.13 7.14
C LYS A 407 36.37 -31.92 6.66
N SER A 408 37.68 -32.00 6.77
CA SER A 408 38.61 -30.92 6.43
C SER A 408 39.59 -31.43 5.38
N LEU A 409 39.82 -30.61 4.34
CA LEU A 409 40.80 -30.90 3.30
C LEU A 409 42.21 -30.58 3.81
N VAL A 410 43.06 -31.61 3.94
CA VAL A 410 44.47 -31.47 4.30
C VAL A 410 45.30 -31.49 3.03
N LEU A 411 46.02 -30.39 2.83
CA LEU A 411 46.85 -30.17 1.64
C LEU A 411 48.32 -30.13 2.05
N LYS A 412 49.15 -30.95 1.40
CA LYS A 412 50.60 -30.94 1.57
C LYS A 412 51.25 -30.22 0.38
N LYS A 413 52.09 -29.22 0.65
CA LYS A 413 52.86 -28.54 -0.41
C LYS A 413 53.81 -29.54 -1.08
N CYS A 414 53.78 -29.63 -2.41
CA CYS A 414 54.75 -30.42 -3.15
C CYS A 414 56.12 -29.70 -3.16
N GLU A 415 57.21 -30.47 -3.18
CA GLU A 415 58.57 -29.92 -3.21
C GLU A 415 59.02 -29.44 -4.60
N GLY A 416 58.21 -29.70 -5.63
CA GLY A 416 58.42 -29.27 -7.01
C GLY A 416 57.47 -29.98 -7.94
#